data_AF-A0A962FWL3-F1
#
_entry.id   AF-A0A962FWL3-F1
#
_cell.length_a   1.000
_cell.length_b   1.000
_cell.length_c   1.000
_cell.angle_alpha   90.00
_cell.angle_beta   90.00
_cell.angle_gamma   90.00
#
_symmetry.space_group_name_H-M   'P 1'
#
loop_
_entity.id
_entity.type
_entity.pdbx_description
1 polymer ?
#
loop_
_entity_poly.entity_id
_entity_poly.type
_entity_poly.pdbx_seq_one_letter_code
_entity_poly.pdbx_strand_id
1 'polypeptide(L)'
;MRGWFAWLSGRFGRGSRERLDPDVRDVFIGELDELTRMLSEARPALRSGAVDAETLQPIRRGFHTIKGSGQMVGALTLGRFCGHIEKLAQSQIEKRGKPQQPVLDLIGEAIDLLPDCTRAVRTDRPLPPTLKRIDRDARKLLDQLGYRLG
;
A
#
# COMPACT_ATOMS: atom_id res chain seq x y z
N MET A 1 -7.37 -15.84 -11.30
CA MET A 1 -6.39 -15.17 -10.42
C MET A 1 -6.11 -16.09 -9.24
N ARG A 2 -5.02 -16.86 -9.29
CA ARG A 2 -4.66 -17.84 -8.25
C ARG A 2 -3.40 -17.36 -7.54
N GLY A 3 -3.44 -17.44 -6.22
CA GLY A 3 -2.59 -16.73 -5.27
C GLY A 3 -1.11 -17.05 -5.34
N TRP A 4 -0.34 -15.97 -5.30
CA TRP A 4 1.09 -15.87 -5.03
C TRP A 4 1.52 -16.59 -3.74
N PHE A 5 0.59 -16.80 -2.80
CA PHE A 5 0.84 -17.49 -1.54
C PHE A 5 1.22 -18.98 -1.69
N ALA A 6 0.81 -19.66 -2.78
CA ALA A 6 1.03 -21.11 -2.92
C ALA A 6 2.41 -21.49 -3.47
N TRP A 7 3.15 -20.55 -4.09
CA TRP A 7 4.45 -20.83 -4.72
C TRP A 7 5.64 -20.40 -3.84
N LEU A 8 5.44 -19.47 -2.90
CA LEU A 8 6.53 -18.78 -2.16
C LEU A 8 6.92 -19.42 -0.82
N SER A 9 6.25 -20.49 -0.38
CA SER A 9 6.57 -21.20 0.88
C SER A 9 7.85 -22.05 0.84
N GLY A 10 8.55 -22.13 -0.30
CA GLY A 10 9.68 -23.04 -0.50
C GLY A 10 11.06 -22.43 -0.79
N ARG A 11 11.21 -21.11 -0.99
CA ARG A 11 12.49 -20.55 -1.51
C ARG A 11 12.96 -19.22 -0.91
N PHE A 12 12.71 -18.97 0.36
CA PHE A 12 13.41 -17.89 1.07
C PHE A 12 14.03 -18.42 2.35
N GLY A 13 15.32 -18.76 2.26
CA GLY A 13 16.17 -18.85 3.43
C GLY A 13 16.23 -17.48 4.10
N ARG A 14 16.20 -17.46 5.43
CA ARG A 14 16.55 -16.26 6.21
C ARG A 14 18.00 -15.89 5.87
N GLY A 15 18.16 -14.97 4.93
CA GLY A 15 19.44 -14.52 4.40
C GLY A 15 19.54 -13.01 4.41
N SER A 16 20.73 -12.55 4.75
CA SER A 16 21.21 -11.20 5.07
C SER A 16 20.98 -10.14 3.97
N ARG A 17 21.39 -8.88 4.26
CA ARG A 17 21.40 -7.65 3.42
C ARG A 17 22.05 -7.76 2.02
N GLU A 18 22.15 -8.95 1.45
CA GLU A 18 22.63 -9.17 0.10
C GLU A 18 21.56 -8.76 -0.90
N ARG A 19 22.03 -8.13 -1.98
CA ARG A 19 21.24 -7.63 -3.12
C ARG A 19 20.11 -8.63 -3.43
N LEU A 20 18.87 -8.12 -3.45
CA LEU A 20 17.70 -8.90 -3.84
C LEU A 20 17.99 -9.66 -5.13
N ASP A 21 17.55 -10.90 -5.19
CA ASP A 21 17.54 -11.66 -6.43
C ASP A 21 16.85 -10.81 -7.53
N PRO A 22 17.56 -10.45 -8.62
CA PRO A 22 17.02 -9.63 -9.70
C PRO A 22 15.71 -10.18 -10.26
N ASP A 23 15.56 -11.50 -10.32
CA ASP A 23 14.34 -12.13 -10.83
C ASP A 23 13.16 -11.87 -9.89
N VAL A 24 13.40 -11.93 -8.58
CA VAL A 24 12.39 -11.62 -7.55
C VAL A 24 12.03 -10.14 -7.57
N ARG A 25 12.99 -9.26 -7.83
CA ARG A 25 12.78 -7.81 -7.95
C ARG A 25 11.90 -7.48 -9.16
N ASP A 26 12.16 -8.08 -10.31
CA ASP A 26 11.41 -7.80 -11.54
C ASP A 26 9.96 -8.29 -11.44
N VAL A 27 9.75 -9.46 -10.84
CA VAL A 27 8.42 -9.99 -10.51
C VAL A 27 7.67 -9.02 -9.58
N PHE A 28 8.32 -8.52 -8.53
CA PHE A 28 7.72 -7.52 -7.63
C PHE A 28 7.35 -6.22 -8.35
N ILE A 29 8.20 -5.72 -9.24
CA ILE A 29 7.92 -4.48 -10.00
C ILE A 29 6.70 -4.68 -10.89
N GLY A 30 6.56 -5.83 -11.56
CA GLY A 30 5.39 -6.15 -12.38
C GLY A 30 4.10 -6.22 -11.55
N GLU A 31 4.15 -6.80 -10.35
CA GLU A 31 3.01 -6.82 -9.43
C GLU A 31 2.66 -5.42 -8.92
N LEU A 32 3.67 -4.63 -8.55
CA LEU A 32 3.50 -3.28 -8.08
C LEU A 32 2.85 -2.38 -9.15
N ASP A 33 3.21 -2.54 -10.42
CA ASP A 33 2.54 -1.87 -11.54
C ASP A 33 1.06 -2.23 -11.61
N GLU A 34 0.74 -3.52 -11.59
CA GLU A 34 -0.63 -3.99 -11.73
C GLU A 34 -1.51 -3.52 -10.56
N LEU A 35 -0.98 -3.59 -9.33
CA LEU A 35 -1.67 -3.09 -8.16
C LEU A 35 -1.82 -1.56 -8.20
N THR A 36 -0.80 -0.83 -8.68
CA THR A 36 -0.87 0.62 -8.87
C THR A 36 -1.97 1.00 -9.86
N ARG A 37 -2.07 0.28 -10.98
CA ARG A 37 -3.11 0.48 -12.00
C ARG A 37 -4.50 0.22 -11.43
N MET A 38 -4.69 -0.93 -10.78
CA MET A 38 -5.97 -1.31 -10.16
C MET A 38 -6.41 -0.29 -9.09
N LEU A 39 -5.49 0.19 -8.25
CA LEU A 39 -5.79 1.21 -7.25
C LEU A 39 -6.12 2.56 -7.88
N SER A 40 -5.42 2.94 -8.95
CA SER A 40 -5.71 4.17 -9.72
C SER A 40 -7.11 4.11 -10.35
N GLU A 41 -7.53 2.95 -10.84
CA GLU A 41 -8.88 2.72 -11.39
C GLU A 41 -9.97 2.75 -10.31
N ALA A 42 -9.65 2.40 -9.07
CA ALA A 42 -10.57 2.55 -7.93
C ALA A 42 -10.69 4.02 -7.45
N ARG A 43 -9.77 4.90 -7.85
CA ARG A 43 -9.71 6.28 -7.33
C ARG A 43 -10.96 7.14 -7.63
N PRO A 44 -11.60 7.07 -8.82
CA PRO A 44 -12.84 7.81 -9.07
C PRO A 44 -13.96 7.43 -8.11
N ALA A 45 -14.12 6.16 -7.77
CA ALA A 45 -15.13 5.70 -6.81
C ALA A 45 -14.87 6.26 -5.41
N LEU A 46 -13.60 6.36 -5.00
CA LEU A 46 -13.22 6.99 -3.73
C LEU A 46 -13.58 8.50 -3.68
N ARG A 47 -13.64 9.19 -4.84
CA ARG A 47 -13.96 10.61 -4.94
C ARG A 47 -15.46 10.93 -5.05
N SER A 48 -16.31 9.95 -5.38
CA SER A 48 -17.71 10.19 -5.77
C SER A 48 -18.64 10.54 -4.60
N GLY A 49 -18.16 10.53 -3.36
CA GLY A 49 -18.93 10.88 -2.16
C GLY A 49 -19.84 9.78 -1.63
N ALA A 50 -19.98 8.66 -2.33
CA ALA A 50 -20.74 7.48 -1.92
C ALA A 50 -19.81 6.32 -1.50
N VAL A 51 -18.82 6.62 -0.65
CA VAL A 51 -17.83 5.63 -0.21
C VAL A 51 -18.36 4.77 0.93
N ASP A 52 -18.25 3.47 0.77
CA ASP A 52 -18.64 2.45 1.73
C ASP A 52 -17.57 1.34 1.90
N ALA A 53 -17.91 0.30 2.65
CA ALA A 53 -17.01 -0.82 2.88
C ALA A 53 -16.69 -1.58 1.57
N GLU A 54 -17.62 -1.71 0.65
CA GLU A 54 -17.41 -2.40 -0.63
C GLU A 54 -16.40 -1.65 -1.51
N THR A 55 -16.44 -0.32 -1.47
CA THR A 55 -15.46 0.57 -2.13
C THR A 55 -14.06 0.43 -1.51
N LEU A 56 -13.98 0.36 -0.18
CA LEU A 56 -12.70 0.37 0.54
C LEU A 56 -12.01 -1.00 0.61
N GLN A 57 -12.77 -2.11 0.56
CA GLN A 57 -12.23 -3.47 0.59
C GLN A 57 -11.17 -3.77 -0.50
N PRO A 58 -11.39 -3.50 -1.80
CA PRO A 58 -10.37 -3.71 -2.81
C PRO A 58 -9.15 -2.82 -2.61
N ILE A 59 -9.34 -1.57 -2.19
CA ILE A 59 -8.25 -0.62 -1.92
C ILE A 59 -7.36 -1.14 -0.78
N ARG A 60 -7.98 -1.55 0.33
CA ARG A 60 -7.27 -2.15 1.46
C ARG A 60 -6.47 -3.38 1.04
N ARG A 61 -7.06 -4.28 0.25
CA ARG A 61 -6.37 -5.48 -0.25
C ARG A 61 -5.16 -5.12 -1.11
N GLY A 62 -5.28 -4.12 -2.00
CA GLY A 62 -4.15 -3.65 -2.80
C GLY A 62 -2.98 -3.19 -1.93
N PHE A 63 -3.24 -2.32 -0.95
CA PHE A 63 -2.19 -1.88 -0.02
C PHE A 63 -1.62 -3.01 0.85
N HIS A 64 -2.46 -3.97 1.27
CA HIS A 64 -2.02 -5.15 2.01
C HIS A 64 -1.02 -5.99 1.21
N THR A 65 -1.32 -6.23 -0.07
CA THR A 65 -0.42 -6.99 -0.96
C THR A 65 0.90 -6.26 -1.14
N ILE A 66 0.88 -4.96 -1.46
CA ILE A 66 2.11 -4.15 -1.61
C ILE A 66 2.94 -4.14 -0.31
N LYS A 67 2.30 -4.03 0.86
CA LYS A 67 2.97 -4.12 2.15
C LYS A 67 3.72 -5.45 2.29
N GLY A 68 3.04 -6.56 2.04
CA GLY A 68 3.61 -7.90 2.17
C GLY A 68 4.77 -8.13 1.20
N SER A 69 4.55 -7.88 -0.09
CA SER A 69 5.59 -8.08 -1.10
C SER A 69 6.76 -7.12 -0.91
N GLY A 70 6.50 -5.86 -0.57
CA GLY A 70 7.53 -4.87 -0.24
C GLY A 70 8.42 -5.26 0.96
N GLN A 71 7.86 -5.94 1.97
CA GLN A 71 8.66 -6.48 3.08
C GLN A 71 9.56 -7.64 2.63
N MET A 72 9.02 -8.55 1.81
CA MET A 72 9.75 -9.72 1.30
C MET A 72 10.94 -9.32 0.43
N VAL A 73 10.77 -8.26 -0.38
CA VAL A 73 11.82 -7.76 -1.27
C VAL A 73 12.58 -6.57 -0.70
N GLY A 74 12.54 -6.33 0.62
CA GLY A 74 13.37 -5.28 1.24
C GLY A 74 13.01 -3.83 0.85
N ALA A 75 11.90 -3.59 0.15
CA ALA A 75 11.32 -2.26 -0.09
C ALA A 75 10.62 -1.72 1.18
N LEU A 76 11.33 -1.73 2.30
CA LEU A 76 10.78 -1.57 3.66
C LEU A 76 10.06 -0.23 3.86
N THR A 77 10.57 0.86 3.26
CA THR A 77 9.95 2.19 3.37
C THR A 77 8.59 2.22 2.67
N LEU A 78 8.51 1.71 1.44
CA LEU A 78 7.26 1.62 0.69
C LEU A 78 6.28 0.67 1.39
N GLY A 79 6.76 -0.51 1.81
CA GLY A 79 5.93 -1.48 2.51
C GLY A 79 5.34 -0.95 3.82
N ARG A 80 6.12 -0.22 4.62
CA ARG A 80 5.63 0.45 5.85
C ARG A 80 4.58 1.51 5.55
N PHE A 81 4.83 2.35 4.55
CA PHE A 81 3.88 3.36 4.10
C PHE A 81 2.55 2.72 3.68
N CYS A 82 2.58 1.70 2.82
CA CYS A 82 1.38 0.97 2.41
C CYS A 82 0.65 0.32 3.60
N GLY A 83 1.39 -0.16 4.61
CA GLY A 83 0.80 -0.69 5.84
C GLY A 83 0.04 0.36 6.67
N HIS A 84 0.45 1.63 6.69
CA HIS A 84 -0.33 2.68 7.34
C HIS A 84 -1.62 3.00 6.57
N ILE A 85 -1.56 3.05 5.24
CA ILE A 85 -2.73 3.30 4.40
C ILE A 85 -3.73 2.13 4.46
N GLU A 86 -3.24 0.89 4.48
CA GLU A 86 -4.05 -0.31 4.73
C GLU A 86 -4.83 -0.20 6.06
N LYS A 87 -4.16 0.22 7.15
CA LYS A 87 -4.80 0.40 8.47
C LYS A 87 -5.87 1.49 8.44
N LEU A 88 -5.63 2.60 7.74
CA LEU A 88 -6.65 3.65 7.56
C LEU A 88 -7.88 3.13 6.81
N ALA A 89 -7.67 2.38 5.73
CA ALA A 89 -8.77 1.77 4.99
C ALA A 89 -9.54 0.77 5.86
N GLN A 90 -8.82 -0.08 6.62
CA GLN A 90 -9.41 -1.02 7.57
C GLN A 90 -10.24 -0.30 8.65
N SER A 91 -9.75 0.82 9.19
CA SER A 91 -10.46 1.55 10.25
C SER A 91 -11.80 2.11 9.77
N GLN A 92 -11.88 2.53 8.50
CA GLN A 92 -13.14 3.00 7.92
C GLN A 92 -14.10 1.85 7.60
N ILE A 93 -13.59 0.66 7.27
CA ILE A 93 -14.40 -0.55 7.05
C ILE A 93 -15.02 -1.04 8.37
N GLU A 94 -14.27 -0.98 9.49
CA GLU A 94 -14.73 -1.43 10.81
C GLU A 94 -15.71 -0.45 11.47
N LYS A 95 -15.66 0.81 11.05
CA LYS A 95 -16.47 1.87 11.63
C LYS A 95 -17.96 1.64 11.35
N ARG A 96 -18.79 1.84 12.37
CA ARG A 96 -20.23 1.99 12.20
C ARG A 96 -20.54 3.41 11.74
N GLY A 97 -21.11 3.57 10.54
CA GLY A 97 -21.50 4.85 9.97
C GLY A 97 -20.63 5.29 8.80
N LYS A 98 -20.78 6.56 8.38
CA LYS A 98 -20.09 7.07 7.18
C LYS A 98 -18.56 7.15 7.40
N PRO A 99 -17.75 6.73 6.41
CA PRO A 99 -16.31 6.97 6.42
C PRO A 99 -15.96 8.45 6.58
N GLN A 100 -14.84 8.74 7.25
CA GLN A 100 -14.40 10.10 7.50
C GLN A 100 -13.66 10.68 6.29
N GLN A 101 -14.11 11.83 5.80
CA GLN A 101 -13.54 12.49 4.63
C GLN A 101 -12.01 12.71 4.72
N PRO A 102 -11.43 13.18 5.85
CA PRO A 102 -9.98 13.35 5.94
C PRO A 102 -9.18 12.05 5.72
N VAL A 103 -9.76 10.90 6.08
CA VAL A 103 -9.13 9.60 5.87
C VAL A 103 -9.25 9.18 4.40
N LEU A 104 -10.42 9.39 3.79
CA LEU A 104 -10.63 9.10 2.37
C LEU A 104 -9.72 9.94 1.47
N ASP A 105 -9.57 11.23 1.79
CA ASP A 105 -8.71 12.16 1.07
C ASP A 105 -7.26 11.67 1.09
N LEU A 106 -6.77 11.26 2.27
CA LEU A 106 -5.39 10.79 2.43
C LEU A 106 -5.14 9.42 1.78
N ILE A 107 -6.09 8.49 1.85
CA ILE A 107 -6.03 7.23 1.08
C ILE A 107 -5.97 7.55 -0.41
N GLY A 108 -6.74 8.54 -0.86
CA GLY A 108 -6.67 9.07 -2.20
C GLY A 108 -5.27 9.56 -2.55
N GLU A 109 -4.73 10.52 -1.80
CA GLU A 109 -3.37 11.04 -2.03
C GLU A 109 -2.33 9.93 -2.11
N ALA A 110 -2.46 8.88 -1.28
CA ALA A 110 -1.59 7.72 -1.35
C ALA A 110 -1.73 6.96 -2.69
N ILE A 111 -2.95 6.75 -3.19
CA ILE A 111 -3.20 6.15 -4.51
C ILE A 111 -2.57 6.99 -5.63
N ASP A 112 -2.76 8.31 -5.61
CA ASP A 112 -2.20 9.21 -6.65
C ASP A 112 -0.65 9.22 -6.62
N LEU A 113 -0.05 8.94 -5.46
CA LEU A 113 1.40 8.88 -5.32
C LEU A 113 2.00 7.55 -5.82
N LEU A 114 1.24 6.46 -5.85
CA LEU A 114 1.75 5.13 -6.21
C LEU A 114 2.46 5.08 -7.57
N PRO A 115 1.97 5.71 -8.67
CA PRO A 115 2.70 5.72 -9.94
C PRO A 115 4.13 6.26 -9.84
N ASP A 116 4.35 7.31 -9.04
CA ASP A 116 5.66 7.88 -8.83
C ASP A 116 6.55 6.99 -7.94
N CYS A 117 5.98 6.37 -6.91
CA CYS A 117 6.67 5.36 -6.09
C CYS A 117 7.10 4.17 -6.95
N THR A 118 6.22 3.67 -7.80
CA THR A 118 6.46 2.53 -8.68
C THR A 118 7.55 2.86 -9.69
N ARG A 119 7.53 4.06 -10.29
CA ARG A 119 8.61 4.55 -11.15
C ARG A 119 9.95 4.64 -10.40
N ALA A 120 9.94 5.15 -9.17
CA ALA A 120 11.15 5.27 -8.36
C ALA A 120 11.75 3.88 -8.05
N VAL A 121 10.92 2.92 -7.63
CA VAL A 121 11.35 1.52 -7.40
C VAL A 121 11.92 0.92 -8.69
N ARG A 122 11.20 1.03 -9.82
CA ARG A 122 11.66 0.48 -11.11
C ARG A 122 13.04 1.01 -11.52
N THR A 123 13.23 2.31 -11.38
CA THR A 123 14.44 3.03 -11.84
C THR A 123 15.54 3.11 -10.79
N ASP A 124 15.37 2.42 -9.65
CA ASP A 124 16.30 2.43 -8.51
C ASP A 124 16.62 3.85 -8.02
N ARG A 125 15.58 4.70 -7.96
CA ARG A 125 15.64 6.08 -7.49
C ARG A 125 15.03 6.21 -6.10
N PRO A 126 15.40 7.26 -5.34
CA PRO A 126 14.74 7.56 -4.08
C PRO A 126 13.22 7.72 -4.23
N LEU A 127 12.46 7.20 -3.27
CA LEU A 127 11.01 7.40 -3.22
C LEU A 127 10.68 8.90 -3.13
N PRO A 128 9.54 9.35 -3.70
CA PRO A 128 9.17 10.76 -3.69
C PRO A 128 9.12 11.34 -2.26
N PRO A 129 9.61 12.58 -2.05
CA PRO A 129 9.58 13.20 -0.72
C PRO A 129 8.15 13.36 -0.16
N THR A 130 7.16 13.47 -1.05
CA THR A 130 5.73 13.48 -0.74
C THR A 130 5.30 12.26 0.09
N LEU A 131 5.93 11.10 -0.10
CA LEU A 131 5.66 9.90 0.69
C LEU A 131 5.81 10.17 2.18
N LYS A 132 6.88 10.87 2.59
CA LYS A 132 7.13 11.18 4.01
C LYS A 132 6.05 12.08 4.61
N ARG A 133 5.50 13.00 3.80
CA ARG A 133 4.39 13.87 4.22
C ARG A 133 3.14 13.05 4.48
N ILE A 134 2.70 12.29 3.47
CA ILE A 134 1.49 11.45 3.55
C ILE A 134 1.63 10.42 4.67
N ASP A 135 2.80 9.78 4.80
CA ASP A 135 3.06 8.81 5.86
C ASP A 135 2.89 9.43 7.26
N ARG A 136 3.51 10.59 7.51
CA ARG A 136 3.36 11.31 8.78
C ARG A 136 1.90 11.65 9.06
N ASP A 137 1.16 12.10 8.06
CA ASP A 137 -0.23 12.52 8.22
C ASP A 137 -1.14 11.29 8.43
N ALA A 138 -0.82 10.14 7.82
CA ALA A 138 -1.51 8.87 8.03
C ALA A 138 -1.31 8.38 9.47
N ARG A 139 -0.09 8.49 9.99
CA ARG A 139 0.23 8.14 11.38
C ARG A 139 -0.53 9.02 12.38
N LYS A 140 -0.67 10.31 12.10
CA LYS A 140 -1.48 11.23 12.93
C LYS A 140 -2.95 10.85 12.94
N LEU A 141 -3.53 10.54 11.78
CA LEU A 141 -4.94 10.10 11.69
C LEU A 141 -5.14 8.77 12.42
N LEU A 142 -4.22 7.82 12.27
CA LEU A 142 -4.29 6.53 13.00
C LEU A 142 -4.25 6.73 14.52
N ASP A 143 -3.38 7.61 15.01
CA ASP A 143 -3.31 7.96 16.44
C ASP A 143 -4.62 8.59 16.94
N GLN A 144 -5.20 9.54 16.20
CA GLN A 144 -6.50 10.15 16.50
C GLN A 144 -7.66 9.13 16.52
N LEU A 145 -7.55 8.07 15.73
CA LEU A 145 -8.50 6.96 15.68
C LEU A 145 -8.23 5.88 16.75
N GLY A 146 -7.19 6.03 17.57
CA GLY A 146 -6.82 5.08 18.63
C GLY A 146 -6.00 3.87 18.17
N TYR A 147 -5.52 3.87 16.91
CA TYR A 147 -4.67 2.80 16.39
C TYR A 147 -3.21 3.07 16.76
N ARG A 148 -2.62 2.19 17.60
CA ARG A 148 -1.19 2.27 17.90
C ARG A 148 -0.34 1.71 16.77
N LEU A 149 0.73 2.43 16.44
CA LEU A 149 1.79 1.97 15.56
C LEU A 149 2.83 1.26 16.42
N GLY A 150 2.80 -0.09 16.40
CA GLY A 150 3.87 -0.90 16.97
C GLY A 150 5.18 -0.77 16.20
#